data_AF-A0A962BSL0-F1
#
_entry.id   AF-A0A962BSL0-F1
#
_cell.length_a   1.000
_cell.length_b   1.000
_cell.length_c   1.000
_cell.angle_alpha   90.00
_cell.angle_beta   90.00
_cell.angle_gamma   90.00
#
_symmetry.space_group_name_H-M   'P 1'
#
loop_
_entity.id
_entity.type
_entity.pdbx_description
1 polymer ?
#
loop_
_entity_poly.entity_id
_entity_poly.type
_entity_poly.pdbx_seq_one_letter_code
_entity_poly.pdbx_strand_id
1 'polypeptide(L)'
;MKKLLMLLGGLGVVATFAVMLPFGLTAGVADTADDFFAALNRGDAPAAKGLLSRAFVASTSDEETTRFLSGDLSRVVATSWSTRSIENGSGRLIGELTTREGGVLPVELALVKEDAGWRIQNIQLKSPAGIGGSRPVVPDVATQQALVVRTMDDFAKSVAAQDMSHFRSQSAKLWQSQFSVEHFRNAYEPLLQAQFDWSFVERTAPVIDAEPDIDGDGVLKLSGHYRTDPHRVNFEQKFIQEEGQWALLGFNLRIE
;
A
#
# COMPACT_ATOMS: atom_id res chain seq x y z
N MET A 1 1.35 35.05 38.73
CA MET A 1 2.27 35.89 37.94
C MET A 1 2.22 35.45 36.49
N LYS A 2 2.05 36.43 35.59
CA LYS A 2 2.12 36.42 34.12
C LYS A 2 1.22 35.48 33.31
N LYS A 3 0.17 36.10 32.76
CA LYS A 3 -0.54 35.76 31.53
C LYS A 3 0.41 35.78 30.33
N LEU A 4 0.20 34.88 29.37
CA LEU A 4 0.36 35.14 27.92
C LEU A 4 -0.59 34.16 27.20
N LEU A 5 -1.81 34.59 26.89
CA LEU A 5 -2.26 35.06 25.57
C LEU A 5 -2.21 34.00 24.46
N MET A 6 -3.41 33.72 23.97
CA MET A 6 -3.80 32.90 22.82
C MET A 6 -3.00 33.21 21.55
N LEU A 7 -2.78 32.16 20.74
CA LEU A 7 -2.84 32.23 19.28
C LEU A 7 -3.65 31.02 18.78
N LEU A 8 -4.82 31.33 18.21
CA LEU A 8 -5.59 30.48 17.31
C LEU A 8 -4.82 30.36 15.98
N GLY A 9 -4.75 29.17 15.40
CA GLY A 9 -4.24 28.97 14.04
C GLY A 9 -3.80 27.54 13.75
N GLY A 10 -4.68 26.76 13.10
CA GLY A 10 -4.34 25.57 12.31
C GLY A 10 -3.71 24.40 13.08
N LEU A 11 -4.54 23.61 13.78
CA LEU A 11 -4.13 22.29 14.25
C LEU A 11 -4.20 21.30 13.09
N GLY A 12 -3.18 21.31 12.22
CA GLY A 12 -2.98 20.27 11.22
C GLY A 12 -2.59 18.97 11.91
N VAL A 13 -3.58 18.19 12.36
CA VAL A 13 -3.36 16.81 12.82
C VAL A 13 -3.12 15.96 11.58
N VAL A 14 -1.85 15.71 11.27
CA VAL A 14 -1.43 14.72 10.27
C VAL A 14 -1.25 13.40 11.02
N ALA A 15 -2.23 12.51 10.96
CA ALA A 15 -2.07 11.12 11.33
C ALA A 15 -1.67 10.31 10.08
N THR A 16 -0.42 10.44 9.63
CA THR A 16 0.17 9.45 8.70
C THR A 16 0.76 8.32 9.52
N PHE A 17 0.07 7.18 9.57
CA PHE A 17 0.65 5.92 10.05
C PHE A 17 0.76 4.93 8.89
N ALA A 18 1.75 5.16 8.04
CA ALA A 18 2.51 4.03 7.53
C ALA A 18 3.45 3.61 8.66
N VAL A 19 3.53 2.33 9.02
CA VAL A 19 4.67 1.85 9.79
C VAL A 19 5.88 1.92 8.86
N MET A 20 6.42 3.12 8.68
CA MET A 20 7.78 3.31 8.18
C MET A 20 8.69 2.85 9.30
N LEU A 21 9.09 1.58 9.26
CA LEU A 21 10.36 1.22 9.87
C LEU A 21 11.40 2.20 9.28
N PRO A 22 12.33 2.77 10.08
CA PRO A 22 13.39 3.60 9.53
C PRO A 22 14.04 2.82 8.39
N PHE A 23 14.12 3.43 7.19
CA PHE A 23 14.58 2.77 5.97
C PHE A 23 15.92 2.00 6.15
N GLY A 24 16.73 2.36 7.14
CA GLY A 24 17.96 1.64 7.50
C GLY A 24 17.78 0.26 8.16
N LEU A 25 16.65 -0.05 8.82
CA LEU A 25 16.42 -1.35 9.46
C LEU A 25 16.04 -2.45 8.46
N THR A 26 15.35 -2.07 7.37
CA THR A 26 14.93 -2.99 6.30
C THR A 26 15.80 -2.89 5.04
N ALA A 27 16.79 -1.97 5.03
CA ALA A 27 17.72 -1.77 3.92
C ALA A 27 18.30 -3.10 3.42
N GLY A 28 18.82 -3.94 4.32
CA GLY A 28 19.43 -5.22 3.91
C GLY A 28 18.51 -6.19 3.16
N VAL A 29 17.19 -6.09 3.31
CA VAL A 29 16.23 -6.91 2.54
C VAL A 29 16.06 -6.33 1.13
N ALA A 30 15.85 -5.01 1.03
CA ALA A 30 15.71 -4.32 -0.26
C ALA A 30 17.02 -4.34 -1.05
N ASP A 31 18.15 -4.07 -0.41
CA ASP A 31 19.48 -4.09 -1.02
C ASP A 31 19.79 -5.48 -1.62
N THR A 32 19.41 -6.56 -0.92
CA THR A 32 19.58 -7.94 -1.44
C THR A 32 18.76 -8.15 -2.72
N ALA A 33 17.55 -7.62 -2.80
CA ALA A 33 16.72 -7.71 -3.99
C ALA A 33 17.24 -6.83 -5.13
N ASP A 34 17.67 -5.60 -4.82
CA ASP A 34 18.24 -4.67 -5.79
C ASP A 34 19.54 -5.23 -6.39
N ASP A 35 20.43 -5.78 -5.55
CA ASP A 35 21.66 -6.45 -5.98
C ASP A 35 21.38 -7.66 -6.86
N PHE A 36 20.32 -8.42 -6.56
CA PHE A 36 19.90 -9.58 -7.34
C PHE A 36 19.49 -9.19 -8.76
N PHE A 37 18.60 -8.21 -8.91
CA PHE A 37 18.17 -7.75 -10.24
C PHE A 37 19.30 -7.02 -10.97
N ALA A 38 20.17 -6.30 -10.26
CA ALA A 38 21.35 -5.68 -10.86
C ALA A 38 22.34 -6.73 -11.39
N ALA A 39 22.57 -7.84 -10.67
CA ALA A 39 23.38 -8.95 -11.14
C ALA A 39 22.78 -9.62 -12.39
N LEU A 40 21.46 -9.83 -12.41
CA LEU A 40 20.75 -10.36 -13.58
C LEU A 40 20.88 -9.45 -14.81
N ASN A 41 20.67 -8.14 -14.65
CA ASN A 41 20.79 -7.18 -15.75
C ASN A 41 22.23 -7.09 -16.31
N ARG A 42 23.25 -7.34 -15.47
CA ARG A 42 24.66 -7.45 -15.91
C ARG A 42 25.03 -8.80 -16.52
N GLY A 43 24.14 -9.79 -16.48
CA GLY A 43 24.43 -11.17 -16.90
C GLY A 43 25.35 -11.93 -15.93
N ASP A 44 25.50 -11.46 -14.70
CA ASP A 44 26.33 -12.08 -13.66
C ASP A 44 25.54 -13.16 -12.90
N ALA A 45 25.37 -14.30 -13.57
CA ALA A 45 24.63 -15.43 -13.02
C ALA A 45 25.21 -15.96 -11.69
N PRO A 46 26.55 -16.06 -11.49
CA PRO A 46 27.10 -16.43 -10.19
C PRO A 46 26.72 -15.46 -9.06
N ALA A 47 26.80 -14.15 -9.28
CA ALA A 47 26.40 -13.17 -8.26
C ALA A 47 24.90 -13.26 -7.95
N ALA A 48 24.05 -13.39 -8.98
CA ALA A 48 22.60 -13.55 -8.79
C ALA A 48 22.26 -14.84 -8.01
N LYS A 49 22.89 -15.98 -8.37
CA LYS A 49 22.72 -17.24 -7.63
C LYS A 49 23.18 -17.13 -6.17
N GLY A 50 24.23 -16.36 -5.89
CA GLY A 50 24.73 -16.13 -4.52
C GLY A 50 23.77 -15.39 -3.59
N LEU A 51 22.74 -14.75 -4.14
CA LEU A 51 21.70 -14.02 -3.39
C LEU A 51 20.43 -14.85 -3.16
N LEU A 52 20.35 -16.06 -3.73
CA LEU A 52 19.27 -17.01 -3.49
C LEU A 52 19.53 -17.83 -2.22
N SER A 53 18.47 -18.24 -1.53
CA SER A 53 18.57 -19.09 -0.33
C SER A 53 19.03 -20.51 -0.70
N ARG A 54 19.63 -21.22 0.26
CA ARG A 54 19.98 -22.64 0.06
C ARG A 54 18.77 -23.49 -0.28
N ALA A 55 17.62 -23.19 0.33
CA ALA A 55 16.37 -23.88 0.05
C ALA A 55 15.90 -23.67 -1.39
N PHE A 56 15.96 -22.44 -1.91
CA PHE A 56 15.64 -22.13 -3.30
C PHE A 56 16.51 -22.95 -4.25
N VAL A 57 17.84 -22.88 -4.06
CA VAL A 57 18.82 -23.59 -4.90
C VAL A 57 18.65 -25.11 -4.81
N ALA A 58 18.33 -25.66 -3.63
CA ALA A 58 18.13 -27.10 -3.47
C ALA A 58 16.80 -27.60 -4.07
N SER A 59 15.81 -26.72 -4.20
CA SER A 59 14.45 -27.06 -4.67
C SER A 59 14.28 -27.00 -6.18
N THR A 60 15.29 -26.55 -6.92
CA THR A 60 15.23 -26.31 -8.37
C THR A 60 16.51 -26.82 -9.03
N SER A 61 16.43 -27.44 -10.20
CA SER A 61 17.65 -27.86 -10.92
C SER A 61 18.48 -26.65 -11.38
N ASP A 62 19.78 -26.85 -11.60
CA ASP A 62 20.67 -25.79 -12.10
C ASP A 62 20.20 -25.21 -13.45
N GLU A 63 19.60 -26.06 -14.29
CA GLU A 63 19.06 -25.71 -15.60
C GLU A 63 17.77 -24.88 -15.48
N GLU A 64 16.83 -25.29 -14.62
CA GLU A 64 15.60 -24.54 -14.36
C GLU A 64 15.89 -23.19 -13.69
N THR A 65 16.83 -23.15 -12.75
CA THR A 65 17.28 -21.92 -12.12
C THR A 65 17.87 -20.98 -13.17
N THR A 66 18.76 -21.48 -14.01
CA THR A 66 19.37 -20.66 -15.08
C THR A 66 18.32 -20.16 -16.07
N ARG A 67 17.35 -20.99 -16.44
CA ARG A 67 16.24 -20.60 -17.33
C ARG A 67 15.35 -19.53 -16.72
N PHE A 68 15.04 -19.64 -15.44
CA PHE A 68 14.28 -18.64 -14.69
C PHE A 68 15.02 -17.31 -14.60
N LEU A 69 16.33 -17.34 -14.27
CA LEU A 69 17.18 -16.15 -14.13
C LEU A 69 17.44 -15.45 -15.48
N SER A 70 17.51 -16.20 -16.58
CA SER A 70 17.76 -15.69 -17.94
C SER A 70 16.50 -15.27 -18.71
N GLY A 71 15.30 -15.46 -18.13
CA GLY A 71 14.01 -15.07 -18.70
C GLY A 71 13.71 -13.57 -18.55
N ASP A 72 12.43 -13.24 -18.30
CA ASP A 72 11.95 -11.86 -18.20
C ASP A 72 12.65 -11.04 -17.10
N LEU A 73 13.15 -11.69 -16.06
CA LEU A 73 13.89 -11.05 -14.96
C LEU A 73 15.22 -10.44 -15.40
N SER A 74 15.85 -10.97 -16.45
CA SER A 74 17.10 -10.42 -17.00
C SER A 74 16.92 -9.06 -17.69
N ARG A 75 15.66 -8.68 -17.97
CA ARG A 75 15.30 -7.43 -18.64
C ARG A 75 14.97 -6.32 -17.66
N VAL A 76 14.96 -6.59 -16.36
CA VAL A 76 14.65 -5.61 -15.32
C VAL A 76 15.77 -4.58 -15.24
N VAL A 77 15.40 -3.30 -15.34
CA VAL A 77 16.33 -2.15 -15.30
C VAL A 77 16.13 -1.27 -14.08
N ALA A 78 14.98 -1.36 -13.40
CA ALA A 78 14.70 -0.64 -12.17
C ALA A 78 13.77 -1.45 -11.26
N THR A 79 13.92 -1.23 -9.96
CA THR A 79 13.11 -1.80 -8.88
C THR A 79 12.48 -0.67 -8.08
N SER A 80 11.26 -0.88 -7.59
CA SER A 80 10.58 0.01 -6.65
C SER A 80 9.87 -0.83 -5.61
N TRP A 81 9.91 -0.44 -4.34
CA TRP A 81 9.39 -1.25 -3.23
C TRP A 81 8.37 -0.44 -2.43
N SER A 82 7.10 -0.82 -2.54
CA SER A 82 5.98 -0.19 -1.82
C SER A 82 5.83 -0.72 -0.40
N THR A 83 6.18 -1.99 -0.15
CA THR A 83 6.19 -2.61 1.18
C THR A 83 7.53 -3.25 1.48
N ARG A 84 8.04 -3.02 2.70
CA ARG A 84 9.23 -3.68 3.25
C ARG A 84 8.95 -4.08 4.69
N SER A 85 8.96 -5.37 5.00
CA SER A 85 8.78 -5.87 6.37
C SER A 85 9.77 -6.96 6.73
N ILE A 86 10.06 -7.06 8.04
CA ILE A 86 10.89 -8.11 8.63
C ILE A 86 10.15 -8.65 9.85
N GLU A 87 10.06 -9.96 9.97
CA GLU A 87 9.49 -10.65 11.12
C GLU A 87 10.23 -11.99 11.34
N ASN A 88 10.73 -12.21 12.55
CA ASN A 88 11.34 -13.48 12.97
C ASN A 88 12.42 -14.05 12.02
N GLY A 89 13.27 -13.18 11.45
CA GLY A 89 14.31 -13.61 10.50
C GLY A 89 13.81 -13.88 9.08
N SER A 90 12.54 -13.59 8.80
CA SER A 90 11.94 -13.55 7.48
C SER A 90 11.72 -12.11 7.03
N GLY A 91 11.91 -11.84 5.75
CA GLY A 91 11.72 -10.55 5.12
C GLY A 91 10.68 -10.66 4.00
N ARG A 92 9.91 -9.61 3.79
CA ARG A 92 8.94 -9.53 2.69
C ARG A 92 9.07 -8.20 1.98
N LEU A 93 9.13 -8.26 0.64
CA LEU A 93 9.07 -7.10 -0.22
C LEU A 93 7.87 -7.22 -1.16
N ILE A 94 7.16 -6.11 -1.33
CA ILE A 94 6.14 -5.95 -2.38
C ILE A 94 6.52 -4.72 -3.17
N GLY A 95 6.49 -4.82 -4.49
CA GLY A 95 6.95 -3.75 -5.36
C GLY A 95 6.77 -4.04 -6.83
N GLU A 96 7.49 -3.26 -7.63
CA GLU A 96 7.40 -3.25 -9.08
C GLU A 96 8.79 -3.41 -9.71
N LEU A 97 8.86 -4.17 -10.80
CA LEU A 97 10.04 -4.31 -11.65
C LEU A 97 9.76 -3.62 -12.97
N THR A 98 10.58 -2.64 -13.35
CA THR A 98 10.52 -2.01 -14.68
C THR A 98 11.46 -2.74 -15.62
N THR A 99 10.96 -3.21 -16.76
CA THR A 99 11.76 -3.85 -17.81
C THR A 99 12.30 -2.82 -18.80
N ARG A 100 13.35 -3.19 -19.54
CA ARG A 100 13.96 -2.35 -20.59
C ARG A 100 12.96 -1.95 -21.70
N GLU A 101 11.90 -2.73 -21.89
CA GLU A 101 10.83 -2.47 -22.85
C GLU A 101 9.79 -1.48 -22.29
N GLY A 102 9.96 -1.00 -21.06
CA GLY A 102 9.05 -0.10 -20.36
C GLY A 102 7.87 -0.80 -19.67
N GLY A 103 7.83 -2.15 -19.72
CA GLY A 103 6.82 -2.93 -19.01
C GLY A 103 7.05 -2.90 -17.49
N VAL A 104 5.96 -2.88 -16.73
CA VAL A 104 6.00 -2.92 -15.27
C VAL A 104 5.42 -4.24 -14.80
N LEU A 105 6.20 -4.99 -14.01
CA LEU A 105 5.84 -6.29 -13.45
C LEU A 105 5.70 -6.18 -11.93
N PRO A 106 4.49 -6.31 -11.37
CA PRO A 106 4.33 -6.38 -9.93
C PRO A 106 4.98 -7.65 -9.39
N VAL A 107 5.66 -7.54 -8.26
CA VAL A 107 6.45 -8.63 -7.68
C VAL A 107 6.26 -8.68 -6.17
N GLU A 108 6.25 -9.90 -5.65
CA GLU A 108 6.37 -10.19 -4.23
C GLU A 108 7.56 -11.09 -3.97
N LEU A 109 8.43 -10.68 -3.04
CA LEU A 109 9.61 -11.43 -2.63
C LEU A 109 9.49 -11.86 -1.18
N ALA A 110 9.81 -13.12 -0.92
CA ALA A 110 10.08 -13.61 0.43
C ALA A 110 11.59 -13.83 0.58
N LEU A 111 12.16 -13.29 1.66
CA LEU A 111 13.55 -13.43 2.01
C LEU A 111 13.68 -14.11 3.37
N VAL A 112 14.78 -14.81 3.58
CA VAL A 112 15.15 -15.42 4.85
C VAL A 112 16.55 -15.00 5.22
N LYS A 113 16.79 -14.78 6.52
CA LYS A 113 18.11 -14.47 7.04
C LYS A 113 18.90 -15.77 7.23
N GLU A 114 19.99 -15.92 6.47
CA GLU A 114 20.98 -16.97 6.64
C GLU A 114 22.26 -16.39 7.27
N ASP A 115 23.24 -17.25 7.60
CA ASP A 115 24.48 -16.86 8.29
C ASP A 115 25.25 -15.73 7.56
N ALA A 116 25.16 -15.68 6.24
CA ALA A 116 25.84 -14.73 5.36
C ALA A 116 24.98 -13.49 4.99
N GLY A 117 23.79 -13.33 5.59
CA GLY A 117 22.88 -12.22 5.33
C GLY A 117 21.52 -12.66 4.78
N TRP A 118 20.75 -11.69 4.27
CA TRP A 118 19.47 -11.97 3.64
C TRP A 118 19.63 -12.73 2.33
N ARG A 119 18.70 -13.66 2.07
CA ARG A 119 18.65 -14.47 0.86
C ARG A 119 17.23 -14.59 0.35
N ILE A 120 17.06 -14.55 -0.96
CA ILE A 120 15.74 -14.68 -1.59
C ILE A 120 15.30 -16.14 -1.54
N GLN A 121 14.20 -16.38 -0.84
CA GLN A 121 13.58 -17.69 -0.70
C GLN A 121 12.46 -17.91 -1.71
N ASN A 122 11.76 -16.86 -2.12
CA ASN A 122 10.70 -16.95 -3.11
C ASN A 122 10.62 -15.67 -3.94
N ILE A 123 10.40 -15.83 -5.24
CA ILE A 123 10.13 -14.74 -6.18
C ILE A 123 8.79 -15.05 -6.83
N GLN A 124 7.77 -14.25 -6.53
CA GLN A 124 6.47 -14.36 -7.16
C GLN A 124 6.24 -13.13 -8.03
N LEU A 125 6.47 -13.31 -9.34
CA LEU A 125 5.94 -12.38 -10.31
C LEU A 125 4.42 -12.48 -10.26
N LYS A 126 3.78 -11.38 -9.91
CA LYS A 126 2.34 -11.27 -10.11
C LYS A 126 2.20 -10.90 -11.58
N SER A 127 1.61 -11.78 -12.37
CA SER A 127 1.14 -11.37 -13.69
C SER A 127 0.29 -10.12 -13.46
N PRO A 128 0.52 -8.99 -14.16
CA PRO A 128 -0.47 -7.92 -14.18
C PRO A 128 -1.79 -8.60 -14.48
N ALA A 129 -2.77 -8.45 -13.60
CA ALA A 129 -3.95 -9.29 -13.60
C ALA A 129 -4.45 -9.51 -15.05
N GLY A 130 -4.46 -10.79 -15.47
CA GLY A 130 -5.17 -11.27 -16.66
C GLY A 130 -4.36 -11.61 -17.91
N ILE A 131 -3.97 -12.88 -18.03
CA ILE A 131 -4.54 -13.66 -19.14
C ILE A 131 -5.93 -14.11 -18.64
N GLY A 132 -6.92 -13.23 -18.74
CA GLY A 132 -8.34 -13.54 -18.43
C GLY A 132 -9.10 -12.57 -17.52
N GLY A 133 -8.47 -11.63 -16.82
CA GLY A 133 -9.14 -10.59 -16.03
C GLY A 133 -8.67 -9.22 -16.50
N SER A 134 -9.54 -8.41 -17.08
CA SER A 134 -9.19 -7.06 -17.51
C SER A 134 -8.54 -6.28 -16.37
N ARG A 135 -7.42 -5.58 -16.64
CA ARG A 135 -6.87 -4.58 -15.73
C ARG A 135 -8.03 -3.70 -15.23
N PRO A 136 -8.17 -3.45 -13.92
CA PRO A 136 -9.20 -2.57 -13.42
C PRO A 136 -9.14 -1.25 -14.19
N VAL A 137 -10.26 -0.87 -14.79
CA VAL A 137 -10.38 0.42 -15.47
C VAL A 137 -10.78 1.44 -14.42
N VAL A 138 -10.25 2.66 -14.55
CA VAL A 138 -10.64 3.79 -13.72
C VAL A 138 -12.18 3.89 -13.78
N PRO A 139 -12.89 3.78 -12.64
CA PRO A 139 -14.35 3.86 -12.64
C PRO A 139 -14.81 5.22 -13.17
N ASP A 140 -16.05 5.33 -13.63
CA ASP A 140 -16.59 6.65 -13.96
C ASP A 140 -16.72 7.54 -12.72
N VAL A 141 -16.84 8.86 -12.93
CA VAL A 141 -16.88 9.86 -11.85
C VAL A 141 -18.02 9.58 -10.86
N ALA A 142 -19.18 9.13 -11.33
CA ALA A 142 -20.30 8.80 -10.46
C ALA A 142 -19.96 7.62 -9.52
N THR A 143 -19.30 6.59 -10.03
CA THR A 143 -18.82 5.45 -9.25
C THR A 143 -17.74 5.88 -8.26
N GLN A 144 -16.81 6.75 -8.65
CA GLN A 144 -15.78 7.29 -7.74
C GLN A 144 -16.41 8.05 -6.58
N GLN A 145 -17.39 8.94 -6.85
CA GLN A 145 -18.11 9.66 -5.82
C GLN A 145 -18.88 8.71 -4.90
N ALA A 146 -19.51 7.67 -5.45
CA ALA A 146 -20.22 6.66 -4.66
C ALA A 146 -19.28 5.87 -3.73
N LEU A 147 -18.06 5.54 -4.19
CA LEU A 147 -17.05 4.90 -3.35
C LEU A 147 -16.66 5.81 -2.17
N VAL A 148 -16.37 7.08 -2.46
CA VAL A 148 -16.02 8.07 -1.44
C VAL A 148 -17.15 8.24 -0.43
N VAL A 149 -18.39 8.43 -0.90
CA VAL A 149 -19.57 8.62 -0.04
C VAL A 149 -19.80 7.40 0.85
N ARG A 150 -19.78 6.18 0.28
CA ARG A 150 -19.94 4.93 1.05
C ARG A 150 -18.89 4.83 2.16
N THR A 151 -17.62 5.02 1.81
CA THR A 151 -16.53 4.94 2.79
C THR A 151 -16.62 6.01 3.87
N MET A 152 -16.99 7.24 3.51
CA MET A 152 -17.19 8.33 4.48
C MET A 152 -18.38 8.07 5.41
N ASP A 153 -19.45 7.47 4.89
CA ASP A 153 -20.64 7.09 5.65
C ASP A 153 -20.32 5.94 6.63
N ASP A 154 -19.62 4.90 6.17
CA ASP A 154 -19.14 3.81 7.02
C ASP A 154 -18.25 4.33 8.17
N PHE A 155 -17.37 5.28 7.85
CA PHE A 155 -16.52 5.94 8.84
C PHE A 155 -17.34 6.78 9.83
N ALA A 156 -18.25 7.62 9.35
CA ALA A 156 -19.12 8.46 10.17
C ALA A 156 -19.96 7.65 11.15
N LYS A 157 -20.55 6.54 10.69
CA LYS A 157 -21.30 5.59 11.52
C LYS A 157 -20.41 4.96 12.60
N SER A 158 -19.19 4.56 12.24
CA SER A 158 -18.22 4.04 13.21
C SER A 158 -17.79 5.09 14.24
N VAL A 159 -17.62 6.35 13.83
CA VAL A 159 -17.31 7.44 14.76
C VAL A 159 -18.47 7.71 15.72
N ALA A 160 -19.70 7.78 15.21
CA ALA A 160 -20.90 7.97 16.03
C ALA A 160 -21.11 6.82 17.03
N ALA A 161 -20.80 5.58 16.63
CA ALA A 161 -20.87 4.40 17.49
C ALA A 161 -19.70 4.28 18.48
N GLN A 162 -18.65 5.10 18.34
CA GLN A 162 -17.37 4.96 19.06
C GLN A 162 -16.75 3.56 18.89
N ASP A 163 -17.03 2.91 17.75
CA ASP A 163 -16.60 1.54 17.44
C ASP A 163 -16.16 1.43 15.98
N MET A 164 -14.89 1.08 15.79
CA MET A 164 -14.25 0.93 14.49
C MET A 164 -14.41 -0.47 13.88
N SER A 165 -15.14 -1.38 14.53
CA SER A 165 -15.38 -2.74 14.03
C SER A 165 -16.08 -2.73 12.67
N HIS A 166 -17.10 -1.88 12.52
CA HIS A 166 -17.83 -1.71 11.26
C HIS A 166 -16.90 -1.20 10.15
N PHE A 167 -16.23 -0.07 10.36
CA PHE A 167 -15.33 0.50 9.36
C PHE A 167 -14.21 -0.46 8.95
N ARG A 168 -13.60 -1.19 9.90
CA ARG A 168 -12.64 -2.25 9.59
C ARG A 168 -13.26 -3.36 8.74
N SER A 169 -14.47 -3.82 9.07
CA SER A 169 -15.14 -4.89 8.31
C SER A 169 -15.42 -4.55 6.84
N GLN A 170 -15.57 -3.26 6.52
CA GLN A 170 -15.80 -2.76 5.16
C GLN A 170 -14.49 -2.52 4.37
N SER A 171 -13.33 -2.69 5.00
CA SER A 171 -12.02 -2.57 4.35
C SER A 171 -11.60 -3.86 3.64
N ALA A 172 -10.59 -3.76 2.78
CA ALA A 172 -9.97 -4.89 2.09
C ALA A 172 -9.48 -5.95 3.07
N LYS A 173 -9.56 -7.23 2.69
CA LYS A 173 -9.11 -8.38 3.50
C LYS A 173 -7.67 -8.21 3.99
N LEU A 174 -6.82 -7.60 3.16
CA LEU A 174 -5.44 -7.28 3.55
C LEU A 174 -5.38 -6.35 4.78
N TRP A 175 -6.14 -5.25 4.77
CA TRP A 175 -6.22 -4.31 5.89
C TRP A 175 -6.82 -4.97 7.14
N GLN A 176 -7.87 -5.77 6.96
CA GLN A 176 -8.44 -6.55 8.06
C GLN A 176 -7.40 -7.48 8.69
N SER A 177 -6.56 -8.15 7.89
CA SER A 177 -5.56 -9.08 8.41
C SER A 177 -4.40 -8.38 9.12
N GLN A 178 -4.05 -7.15 8.72
CA GLN A 178 -2.91 -6.41 9.24
C GLN A 178 -3.22 -5.58 10.49
N PHE A 179 -4.44 -5.06 10.59
CA PHE A 179 -4.80 -4.10 11.63
C PHE A 179 -6.00 -4.60 12.44
N SER A 180 -5.85 -4.59 13.76
CA SER A 180 -6.95 -4.90 14.69
C SER A 180 -7.94 -3.73 14.78
N VAL A 181 -9.12 -3.97 15.36
CA VAL A 181 -10.11 -2.90 15.62
C VAL A 181 -9.50 -1.79 16.49
N GLU A 182 -8.71 -2.17 17.49
CA GLU A 182 -8.01 -1.26 18.40
C GLU A 182 -6.99 -0.41 17.64
N HIS A 183 -6.33 -0.96 16.62
CA HIS A 183 -5.43 -0.19 15.78
C HIS A 183 -6.18 0.92 15.04
N PHE A 184 -7.33 0.62 14.42
CA PHE A 184 -8.19 1.62 13.79
C PHE A 184 -8.68 2.66 14.81
N ARG A 185 -9.15 2.21 15.99
CA ARG A 185 -9.61 3.10 17.06
C ARG A 185 -8.52 4.09 17.48
N ASN A 186 -7.30 3.61 17.68
CA ASN A 186 -6.16 4.43 18.06
C ASN A 186 -5.79 5.43 16.94
N ALA A 187 -5.77 4.98 15.68
CA ALA A 187 -5.42 5.82 14.53
C ALA A 187 -6.41 7.00 14.35
N TYR A 188 -7.70 6.77 14.63
CA TYR A 188 -8.76 7.77 14.47
C TYR A 188 -9.26 8.35 15.79
N GLU A 189 -8.55 8.13 16.90
CA GLU A 189 -8.92 8.64 18.23
C GLU A 189 -9.18 10.15 18.26
N PRO A 190 -8.38 11.01 17.60
CA PRO A 190 -8.67 12.44 17.57
C PRO A 190 -10.04 12.76 16.97
N LEU A 191 -10.46 12.04 15.93
CA LEU A 191 -11.76 12.23 15.27
C LEU A 191 -12.90 11.64 16.08
N LEU A 192 -12.66 10.54 16.79
CA LEU A 192 -13.61 9.97 17.77
C LEU A 192 -13.91 10.95 18.90
N GLN A 193 -12.89 11.69 19.36
CA GLN A 193 -13.02 12.66 20.46
C GLN A 193 -13.53 14.03 20.01
N ALA A 194 -13.25 14.43 18.76
CA ALA A 194 -13.56 15.76 18.24
C ALA A 194 -15.07 16.07 18.13
N GLN A 195 -15.96 15.05 18.19
CA GLN A 195 -17.41 15.21 18.07
C GLN A 195 -17.83 16.08 16.87
N PHE A 196 -17.12 15.91 15.75
CA PHE A 196 -17.41 16.61 14.51
C PHE A 196 -18.77 16.20 13.95
N ASP A 197 -19.54 17.14 13.40
CA ASP A 197 -20.82 16.81 12.74
C ASP A 197 -20.55 16.17 11.39
N TRP A 198 -20.78 14.86 11.29
CA TRP A 198 -20.57 14.08 10.05
C TRP A 198 -21.80 14.05 9.13
N SER A 199 -22.90 14.68 9.51
CA SER A 199 -24.15 14.62 8.73
C SER A 199 -24.06 15.29 7.36
N PHE A 200 -22.95 15.99 7.07
CA PHE A 200 -22.65 16.52 5.73
C PHE A 200 -22.45 15.43 4.67
N VAL A 201 -22.01 14.23 5.05
CA VAL A 201 -21.70 13.12 4.12
C VAL A 201 -22.94 12.75 3.29
N GLU A 202 -24.13 12.78 3.90
CA GLU A 202 -25.40 12.47 3.23
C GLU A 202 -25.94 13.66 2.40
N ARG A 203 -25.53 14.89 2.72
CA ARG A 203 -26.10 16.11 2.15
C ARG A 203 -25.27 16.74 1.03
N THR A 204 -23.99 16.41 0.98
CA THR A 204 -23.02 17.11 0.14
C THR A 204 -22.25 16.10 -0.70
N ALA A 205 -22.24 16.27 -2.02
CA ALA A 205 -21.41 15.44 -2.88
C ALA A 205 -19.92 15.83 -2.72
N PRO A 206 -19.00 14.84 -2.66
CA PRO A 206 -17.57 15.13 -2.69
C PRO A 206 -17.16 15.69 -4.05
N VAL A 207 -16.18 16.59 -4.02
CA VAL A 207 -15.45 17.05 -5.21
C VAL A 207 -14.19 16.20 -5.34
N ILE A 208 -13.98 15.57 -6.49
CA ILE A 208 -12.74 14.88 -6.83
C ILE A 208 -11.78 15.92 -7.41
N ASP A 209 -10.63 16.15 -6.76
CA ASP A 209 -9.69 17.22 -7.11
C ASP A 209 -8.56 16.75 -8.04
N ALA A 210 -8.08 15.52 -7.83
CA ALA A 210 -7.00 14.93 -8.63
C ALA A 210 -7.57 14.01 -9.71
N GLU A 211 -6.89 13.92 -10.85
CA GLU A 211 -7.22 12.91 -11.85
C GLU A 211 -7.06 11.52 -11.22
N PRO A 212 -8.13 10.71 -11.15
CA PRO A 212 -8.08 9.38 -10.57
C PRO A 212 -7.10 8.51 -11.34
N ASP A 213 -6.26 7.80 -10.62
CA ASP A 213 -5.28 6.89 -11.20
C ASP A 213 -5.40 5.50 -10.58
N ILE A 214 -5.09 4.48 -11.38
CA ILE A 214 -4.91 3.11 -10.93
C ILE A 214 -3.43 2.79 -11.12
N ASP A 215 -2.73 2.65 -10.01
CA ASP A 215 -1.30 2.36 -10.03
C ASP A 215 -0.99 0.96 -10.60
N GLY A 216 0.28 0.60 -10.69
CA GLY A 216 0.70 -0.70 -11.21
C GLY A 216 0.27 -1.88 -10.32
N ASP A 217 -0.03 -1.63 -9.05
CA ASP A 217 -0.59 -2.60 -8.10
C ASP A 217 -2.12 -2.76 -8.24
N GLY A 218 -2.75 -2.02 -9.16
CA GLY A 218 -4.20 -2.05 -9.37
C GLY A 218 -4.97 -1.27 -8.30
N VAL A 219 -4.29 -0.41 -7.54
CA VAL A 219 -4.89 0.41 -6.49
C VAL A 219 -5.41 1.70 -7.09
N LEU A 220 -6.73 1.89 -7.00
CA LEU A 220 -7.38 3.15 -7.35
C LEU A 220 -7.14 4.18 -6.24
N LYS A 221 -6.56 5.32 -6.61
CA LYS A 221 -6.40 6.47 -5.70
C LYS A 221 -7.43 7.55 -6.00
N LEU A 222 -8.21 7.93 -4.99
CA LEU A 222 -9.16 9.06 -5.04
C LEU A 222 -8.77 10.12 -4.02
N SER A 223 -8.60 11.36 -4.48
CA SER A 223 -8.29 12.51 -3.64
C SER A 223 -9.24 13.66 -3.95
N GLY A 224 -9.67 14.36 -2.90
CA GLY A 224 -10.67 15.40 -3.06
C GLY A 224 -11.08 16.05 -1.74
N HIS A 225 -12.24 16.70 -1.76
CA HIS A 225 -12.78 17.37 -0.59
C HIS A 225 -14.31 17.41 -0.54
N TYR A 226 -14.84 17.54 0.67
CA TYR A 226 -16.19 18.06 0.92
C TYR A 226 -16.10 19.55 1.28
N ARG A 227 -17.03 20.33 0.72
CA ARG A 227 -17.22 21.74 1.10
C ARG A 227 -18.24 21.79 2.22
N THR A 228 -17.76 21.67 3.45
CA THR A 228 -18.57 21.93 4.64
C THR A 228 -18.47 23.40 5.03
N ASP A 229 -19.33 23.89 5.92
CA ASP A 229 -19.26 25.26 6.46
C ASP A 229 -19.14 25.15 7.99
N PRO A 230 -18.14 25.78 8.65
CA PRO A 230 -17.06 26.62 8.11
C PRO A 230 -15.82 25.85 7.64
N HIS A 231 -15.82 24.52 7.76
CA HIS A 231 -14.62 23.70 7.57
C HIS A 231 -14.51 23.10 6.17
N ARG A 232 -13.31 22.73 5.74
CA ARG A 232 -13.09 21.90 4.56
C ARG A 232 -12.61 20.52 4.98
N VAL A 233 -13.29 19.47 4.52
CA VAL A 233 -12.87 18.08 4.81
C VAL A 233 -12.19 17.51 3.57
N ASN A 234 -10.86 17.46 3.59
CA ASN A 234 -10.06 16.85 2.54
C ASN A 234 -9.90 15.35 2.80
N PHE A 235 -9.91 14.55 1.73
CA PHE A 235 -9.74 13.10 1.80
C PHE A 235 -8.72 12.58 0.79
N GLU A 236 -8.05 11.49 1.17
CA GLU A 236 -7.37 10.58 0.24
C GLU A 236 -7.81 9.15 0.58
N GLN A 237 -8.39 8.45 -0.39
CA GLN A 237 -8.87 7.09 -0.25
C GLN A 237 -8.21 6.21 -1.31
N LYS A 238 -7.80 5.00 -0.92
CA LYS A 238 -7.17 4.01 -1.80
C LYS A 238 -8.03 2.76 -1.82
N PHE A 239 -8.25 2.19 -2.99
CA PHE A 239 -9.09 1.01 -3.17
C PHE A 239 -8.39 -0.06 -3.98
N ILE A 240 -8.63 -1.33 -3.67
CA ILE A 240 -8.18 -2.48 -4.45
C ILE A 240 -9.40 -3.31 -4.85
N GLN A 241 -9.34 -3.97 -6.01
CA GLN A 241 -10.40 -4.90 -6.38
C GLN A 241 -10.25 -6.24 -5.65
N GLU A 242 -11.27 -6.60 -4.89
CA GLU A 242 -11.47 -7.93 -4.32
C GLU A 242 -12.76 -8.51 -4.90
N GLU A 243 -12.69 -9.70 -5.52
CA GLU A 243 -13.87 -10.38 -6.09
C GLU A 243 -14.70 -9.49 -7.05
N GLY A 244 -14.02 -8.60 -7.80
CA GLY A 244 -14.65 -7.69 -8.74
C GLY A 244 -15.34 -6.47 -8.11
N GLN A 245 -15.12 -6.21 -6.81
CA GLN A 245 -15.63 -5.04 -6.10
C GLN A 245 -14.47 -4.21 -5.52
N TRP A 246 -14.62 -2.89 -5.50
CA TRP A 246 -13.64 -1.99 -4.90
C TRP A 246 -13.75 -2.00 -3.37
N ALA A 247 -12.69 -2.47 -2.71
CA ALA A 247 -12.53 -2.54 -1.26
C ALA A 247 -11.49 -1.51 -0.77
N LEU A 248 -11.73 -0.91 0.39
CA LEU A 248 -10.89 0.15 0.94
C LEU A 248 -9.53 -0.40 1.43
N LEU A 249 -8.44 0.11 0.88
CA LEU A 249 -7.06 -0.25 1.24
C LEU A 249 -6.28 0.91 1.90
N GLY A 250 -6.82 2.12 1.90
CA GLY A 250 -6.20 3.29 2.52
C GLY A 250 -7.19 4.40 2.74
N PHE A 251 -7.08 5.11 3.86
CA PHE A 251 -7.99 6.18 4.23
C PHE A 251 -7.26 7.26 5.02
N ASN A 252 -7.31 8.49 4.52
CA ASN A 252 -6.77 9.66 5.18
C ASN A 252 -7.80 10.79 5.13
N LEU A 253 -7.95 11.49 6.24
CA LEU A 253 -8.81 12.66 6.37
C LEU A 253 -8.07 13.83 7.01
N ARG A 254 -8.42 15.03 6.55
CA ARG A 254 -7.99 16.28 7.16
C ARG A 254 -9.14 17.27 7.18
N ILE A 255 -9.41 17.82 8.36
CA ILE A 255 -10.39 18.90 8.55
C ILE A 255 -9.60 20.20 8.67
N GLU A 256 -9.93 21.19 7.84
CA GLU A 256 -9.31 22.52 7.79
C GLU A 256 -10.32 23.61 8.18
#